data_AF-A0AAD9BSH9-F1
#
_entry.id   AF-A0AAD9BSH9-F1
#
_cell.length_a   1.000
_cell.length_b   1.000
_cell.length_c   1.000
_cell.angle_alpha   90.00
_cell.angle_beta   90.00
_cell.angle_gamma   90.00
#
_symmetry.space_group_name_H-M   'P 1'
#
loop_
_entity.id
_entity.type
_entity.pdbx_description
1 polymer ?
#
loop_
_entity_poly.entity_id
_entity_poly.type
_entity_poly.pdbx_seq_one_letter_code
_entity_poly.pdbx_strand_id
1 'polypeptide(L)'
;MMAEGKMEKKLSVTREVEDQGGEEEEDRNRAVRQRDSLWGPGEDFEGTDDEDLTPAPVFDTEVNWSQTFQVNHLNLQAQRSDWIDLQCNISGNVLFQPRDALPIVQAFMDQLNQKHHGQFTLVRVVNVVKRVDGMQGSRYLVELELKDANGQLLRLSHYIYTLIRHSRQPSKDFRFQRQEPQLVLCNPVGFRWNPEATVHFIVPVKNQARWVQQLIADMEQLFRETRDSKFNLIIADYNSTDIDVRKALQKSSLPRYQYVKLSGNFERSAGLQAGIDLIDDDHSIVFLCDLHIHFPPSIIDTIRKHCVEGYMAFAPIVLRLSCGATPLDAKGYWEVNGFGLLGIFKSDLDAVGGMNTKEFKERWGGEDWELLDRILQAGLEVERFYLRKFFHHYHSKRGMWNRRVSPRHS
;
A
#
# COMPACT_ATOMS: atom_id res chain seq x y z
N MET A 1 37.19 54.60 27.83
CA MET A 1 37.55 53.17 27.83
C MET A 1 36.41 52.41 27.17
N MET A 2 36.79 51.46 26.32
CA MET A 2 35.98 50.83 25.27
C MET A 2 34.81 49.97 25.80
N ALA A 3 33.68 50.03 25.11
CA ALA A 3 32.79 48.89 24.86
C ALA A 3 31.80 49.28 23.73
N GLU A 4 31.96 48.68 22.55
CA GLU A 4 31.07 48.84 21.41
C GLU A 4 29.75 48.08 21.63
N GLY A 5 28.66 48.76 21.27
CA GLY A 5 27.28 48.34 21.50
C GLY A 5 26.64 47.64 20.30
N LYS A 6 25.73 46.71 20.64
CA LYS A 6 24.71 46.11 19.77
C LYS A 6 23.79 47.19 19.17
N MET A 7 23.38 47.00 17.92
CA MET A 7 22.24 47.72 17.35
C MET A 7 21.27 46.73 16.70
N GLU A 8 20.12 46.57 17.35
CA GLU A 8 18.90 46.00 16.78
C GLU A 8 18.26 47.01 15.82
N LYS A 9 17.68 46.54 14.71
CA LYS A 9 16.68 47.29 13.95
C LYS A 9 15.52 46.38 13.55
N LYS A 10 14.41 46.56 14.27
CA LYS A 10 13.02 46.28 13.89
C LYS A 10 12.62 47.23 12.75
N LEU A 11 11.93 46.73 11.73
CA LEU A 11 11.04 47.58 10.94
C LEU A 11 9.84 46.77 10.40
N SER A 12 8.68 47.11 10.95
CA SER A 12 7.33 46.91 10.40
C SER A 12 7.06 47.95 9.30
N VAL A 13 6.30 47.64 8.24
CA VAL A 13 5.28 48.53 7.63
C VAL A 13 4.30 47.71 6.77
N THR A 14 3.04 48.13 6.86
CA THR A 14 1.75 47.73 6.27
C THR A 14 1.49 48.18 4.82
N ARG A 15 0.68 47.37 4.12
CA ARG A 15 -0.46 47.62 3.18
C ARG A 15 -0.63 48.91 2.34
N GLU A 16 -1.11 48.66 1.10
CA GLU A 16 -2.04 49.44 0.22
C GLU A 16 -1.45 50.68 -0.50
N VAL A 17 -1.74 51.08 -1.77
CA VAL A 17 -2.73 50.76 -2.83
C VAL A 17 -2.33 51.54 -4.13
N GLU A 18 -2.60 50.99 -5.33
CA GLU A 18 -2.86 51.60 -6.68
C GLU A 18 -1.85 52.61 -7.30
N ASP A 19 -1.69 52.87 -8.62
CA ASP A 19 -2.43 52.68 -9.88
C ASP A 19 -1.48 52.86 -11.10
N GLN A 20 -1.97 52.53 -12.32
CA GLN A 20 -1.50 52.86 -13.70
C GLN A 20 -0.53 51.86 -14.35
N GLY A 21 -0.71 51.34 -15.58
CA GLY A 21 -1.65 51.62 -16.67
C GLY A 21 -0.92 51.49 -18.03
N GLY A 22 -1.51 50.79 -19.01
CA GLY A 22 -1.06 50.67 -20.42
C GLY A 22 -0.68 49.23 -20.83
N GLU A 23 -1.57 48.40 -21.40
CA GLU A 23 -2.17 48.36 -22.75
C GLU A 23 -1.51 47.31 -23.68
N GLU A 24 -2.38 46.63 -24.45
CA GLU A 24 -2.14 45.71 -25.59
C GLU A 24 -1.85 44.22 -25.33
N GLU A 25 -2.93 43.42 -25.21
CA GLU A 25 -3.00 42.12 -25.89
C GLU A 25 -4.45 41.85 -26.33
N GLU A 26 -4.70 42.02 -27.63
CA GLU A 26 -5.86 41.46 -28.33
C GLU A 26 -5.62 39.96 -28.63
N ASP A 27 -6.75 39.26 -28.66
CA ASP A 27 -6.98 38.00 -29.39
C ASP A 27 -6.65 36.68 -28.66
N ARG A 28 -7.66 36.19 -27.90
CA ARG A 28 -8.16 34.80 -28.01
C ARG A 28 -9.45 34.59 -27.20
N ASN A 29 -10.56 34.87 -27.86
CA ASN A 29 -11.85 34.28 -27.51
C ASN A 29 -11.80 32.76 -27.74
N ARG A 30 -12.11 31.97 -26.70
CA ARG A 30 -13.39 31.23 -26.56
C ARG A 30 -13.24 29.99 -25.68
N ALA A 31 -14.09 29.96 -24.65
CA ALA A 31 -14.60 28.81 -23.90
C ALA A 31 -13.76 28.21 -22.76
N VAL A 32 -13.93 28.75 -21.54
CA VAL A 32 -13.85 27.97 -20.30
C VAL A 32 -14.89 28.44 -19.28
N ARG A 33 -15.87 27.55 -19.04
CA ARG A 33 -16.52 27.17 -17.76
C ARG A 33 -17.21 28.24 -16.90
N GLN A 34 -18.52 28.18 -16.94
CA GLN A 34 -19.40 28.59 -15.84
C GLN A 34 -19.57 27.39 -14.88
N ARG A 35 -19.15 27.56 -13.63
CA ARG A 35 -19.47 26.69 -12.49
C ARG A 35 -20.36 27.55 -11.59
N ASP A 36 -21.65 27.27 -11.57
CA ASP A 36 -22.58 27.96 -10.67
C ASP A 36 -22.46 27.39 -9.26
N SER A 37 -22.18 28.31 -8.34
CA SER A 37 -22.23 28.15 -6.89
C SER A 37 -23.66 28.29 -6.40
N LEU A 38 -24.06 27.30 -5.61
CA LEU A 38 -25.34 27.16 -4.93
C LEU A 38 -25.37 28.08 -3.69
N TRP A 39 -26.46 28.85 -3.54
CA TRP A 39 -26.97 29.58 -2.35
C TRP A 39 -26.61 31.07 -2.17
N GLY A 40 -27.64 31.91 -2.30
CA GLY A 40 -27.78 33.32 -1.87
C GLY A 40 -29.28 33.72 -1.85
N PRO A 41 -29.69 34.79 -1.14
CA PRO A 41 -30.70 34.75 -0.07
C PRO A 41 -32.14 35.07 -0.48
N GLY A 42 -33.08 34.75 0.42
CA GLY A 42 -34.52 34.78 0.19
C GLY A 42 -35.15 36.16 0.07
N GLU A 43 -36.27 36.19 -0.65
CA GLU A 43 -37.26 37.25 -0.71
C GLU A 43 -38.66 36.62 -0.73
N ASP A 44 -39.43 36.99 0.28
CA ASP A 44 -40.85 37.34 0.36
C ASP A 44 -41.94 36.48 -0.32
N PHE A 45 -42.90 36.11 0.53
CA PHE A 45 -44.03 35.22 0.30
C PHE A 45 -45.31 36.05 0.09
N GLU A 46 -45.74 36.21 -1.17
CA GLU A 46 -47.10 36.57 -1.59
C GLU A 46 -47.32 35.81 -2.92
N GLY A 47 -48.31 34.96 -3.16
CA GLY A 47 -49.66 34.86 -2.63
C GLY A 47 -50.66 35.00 -3.79
N THR A 48 -50.70 34.05 -4.75
CA THR A 48 -51.80 33.90 -5.72
C THR A 48 -51.80 32.50 -6.37
N ASP A 49 -52.87 31.75 -6.10
CA ASP A 49 -53.60 30.85 -7.01
C ASP A 49 -52.81 29.86 -7.89
N ASP A 50 -52.53 28.68 -7.33
CA ASP A 50 -52.08 27.49 -8.08
C ASP A 50 -53.24 26.88 -8.91
N GLU A 51 -53.56 27.49 -10.05
CA GLU A 51 -54.24 26.82 -11.16
C GLU A 51 -53.21 26.26 -12.15
N ASP A 52 -53.10 24.93 -12.16
CA ASP A 52 -52.81 24.08 -13.32
C ASP A 52 -51.60 24.43 -14.21
N LEU A 53 -50.38 24.21 -13.69
CA LEU A 53 -49.17 24.14 -14.53
C LEU A 53 -48.59 22.71 -14.48
N THR A 54 -49.20 21.80 -15.22
CA THR A 54 -48.51 20.56 -15.60
C THR A 54 -47.25 20.95 -16.41
N PRO A 55 -46.04 20.49 -16.03
CA PRO A 55 -44.82 20.79 -16.79
C PRO A 55 -45.01 20.34 -18.24
N ALA A 56 -44.65 21.20 -19.19
CA ALA A 56 -44.74 20.88 -20.61
C ALA A 56 -44.03 19.53 -20.87
N PRO A 57 -44.62 18.63 -21.68
CA PRO A 57 -44.03 17.32 -21.95
C PRO A 57 -42.63 17.50 -22.53
N VAL A 58 -41.63 17.03 -21.80
CA VAL A 58 -40.26 16.92 -22.28
C VAL A 58 -40.23 15.72 -23.22
N PHE A 59 -40.15 15.98 -24.52
CA PHE A 59 -40.00 14.92 -25.51
C PHE A 59 -38.52 14.54 -25.61
N ASP A 60 -38.22 13.28 -25.30
CA ASP A 60 -36.88 12.73 -25.56
C ASP A 60 -36.61 12.74 -27.07
N THR A 61 -35.39 13.11 -27.45
CA THR A 61 -34.97 13.09 -28.85
C THR A 61 -34.92 11.64 -29.34
N GLU A 62 -35.44 11.37 -30.54
CA GLU A 62 -35.49 10.02 -31.11
C GLU A 62 -34.07 9.44 -31.24
N VAL A 63 -33.78 8.38 -30.48
CA VAL A 63 -32.46 7.75 -30.46
C VAL A 63 -32.29 6.90 -31.72
N ASN A 64 -31.33 7.28 -32.57
CA ASN A 64 -30.98 6.50 -33.73
C ASN A 64 -30.16 5.26 -33.33
N TRP A 65 -30.85 4.14 -33.07
CA TRP A 65 -30.24 2.85 -32.73
C TRP A 65 -29.36 2.25 -33.83
N SER A 66 -29.44 2.75 -35.07
CA SER A 66 -28.59 2.30 -36.19
C SER A 66 -27.26 3.03 -36.28
N GLN A 67 -27.05 4.07 -35.47
CA GLN A 67 -25.81 4.83 -35.44
C GLN A 67 -24.68 3.98 -34.84
N THR A 68 -23.75 3.58 -35.69
CA THR A 68 -22.53 2.89 -35.27
C THR A 68 -21.43 3.93 -35.05
N PHE A 69 -20.87 3.94 -33.85
CA PHE A 69 -19.72 4.78 -33.52
C PHE A 69 -18.46 3.92 -33.53
N GLN A 70 -17.42 4.38 -34.24
CA GLN A 70 -16.11 3.75 -34.19
C GLN A 70 -15.39 4.22 -32.93
N VAL A 71 -15.39 3.39 -31.87
CA VAL A 71 -14.55 3.61 -30.70
C VAL A 71 -13.18 2.98 -30.99
N ASN A 72 -12.13 3.79 -31.01
CA ASN A 72 -10.78 3.25 -30.89
C ASN A 72 -10.67 2.54 -29.54
N HIS A 73 -10.15 1.31 -29.53
CA HIS A 73 -10.02 0.53 -28.30
C HIS A 73 -9.13 1.26 -27.30
N LEU A 74 -9.73 2.01 -26.38
CA LEU A 74 -9.03 2.80 -25.38
C LEU A 74 -8.39 1.86 -24.36
N ASN A 75 -7.07 1.72 -24.40
CA ASN A 75 -6.34 0.98 -23.39
C ASN A 75 -6.20 1.84 -22.13
N LEU A 76 -7.19 1.76 -21.24
CA LEU A 76 -7.20 2.51 -19.98
C LEU A 76 -5.95 2.21 -19.13
N GLN A 77 -5.38 1.00 -19.17
CA GLN A 77 -4.17 0.68 -18.41
C GLN A 77 -2.94 1.46 -18.88
N ALA A 78 -2.84 1.75 -20.18
CA ALA A 78 -1.72 2.52 -20.72
C ALA A 78 -1.78 4.01 -20.34
N GLN A 79 -2.93 4.50 -19.89
CA GLN A 79 -3.14 5.90 -19.51
C GLN A 79 -3.10 6.14 -17.99
N ARG A 80 -2.93 5.08 -17.20
CA ARG A 80 -2.91 5.21 -15.73
C ARG A 80 -1.58 5.74 -15.25
N SER A 81 -1.63 6.69 -14.31
CA SER A 81 -0.47 7.10 -13.52
C SER A 81 0.01 5.96 -12.62
N ASP A 82 1.30 5.93 -12.36
CA ASP A 82 1.93 5.10 -11.33
C ASP A 82 1.63 5.58 -9.90
N TRP A 83 1.09 6.79 -9.76
CA TRP A 83 0.56 7.32 -8.49
C TRP A 83 -0.64 6.52 -7.97
N ILE A 84 -0.63 6.21 -6.67
CA ILE A 84 -1.76 5.59 -5.97
C ILE A 84 -2.80 6.68 -5.66
N ASP A 85 -3.92 6.65 -6.36
CA ASP A 85 -5.05 7.52 -6.09
C ASP A 85 -5.86 6.98 -4.89
N LEU A 86 -5.77 7.68 -3.76
CA LEU A 86 -6.48 7.36 -2.52
C LEU A 86 -8.02 7.47 -2.63
N GLN A 87 -8.52 8.13 -3.68
CA GLN A 87 -9.96 8.22 -3.99
C GLN A 87 -10.44 7.08 -4.89
N CYS A 88 -9.54 6.35 -5.54
CA CYS A 88 -9.86 5.28 -6.47
C CYS A 88 -9.68 3.90 -5.85
N ASN A 89 -10.79 3.26 -5.46
CA ASN A 89 -10.80 1.97 -4.78
C ASN A 89 -11.09 0.76 -5.71
N ILE A 90 -11.15 0.97 -7.03
CA ILE A 90 -11.47 -0.09 -8.00
C ILE A 90 -10.24 -0.56 -8.80
N SER A 91 -9.19 0.27 -8.86
CA SER A 91 -8.11 0.05 -9.80
C SER A 91 -6.88 -0.53 -9.11
N GLY A 92 -6.35 -1.65 -9.60
CA GLY A 92 -5.16 -2.32 -9.03
C GLY A 92 -3.82 -1.76 -9.54
N ASN A 93 -2.75 -2.55 -9.40
CA ASN A 93 -1.39 -2.19 -9.85
C ASN A 93 -1.35 -1.77 -11.33
N VAL A 94 -0.49 -0.81 -11.65
CA VAL A 94 -0.16 -0.49 -13.05
C VAL A 94 0.74 -1.59 -13.61
N LEU A 95 0.39 -2.11 -14.78
CA LEU A 95 1.19 -3.16 -15.42
C LEU A 95 2.46 -2.56 -16.03
N PHE A 96 3.62 -2.99 -15.53
CA PHE A 96 4.89 -2.63 -16.13
C PHE A 96 5.08 -3.37 -17.45
N GLN A 97 5.21 -2.62 -18.54
CA GLN A 97 5.15 -3.17 -19.89
C GLN A 97 6.39 -4.02 -20.20
N PRO A 98 6.24 -5.19 -20.86
CA PRO A 98 7.39 -6.03 -21.22
C PRO A 98 8.45 -5.30 -22.05
N ARG A 99 8.04 -4.38 -22.94
CA ARG A 99 8.96 -3.55 -23.74
C ARG A 99 9.94 -2.74 -22.90
N ASP A 100 9.53 -2.34 -21.70
CA ASP A 100 10.30 -1.51 -20.78
C ASP A 100 11.02 -2.37 -19.73
N ALA A 101 10.47 -3.54 -19.39
CA ALA A 101 11.04 -4.47 -18.41
C ALA A 101 12.16 -5.36 -18.98
N LEU A 102 11.98 -5.88 -20.20
CA LEU A 102 12.91 -6.83 -20.81
C LEU A 102 14.32 -6.24 -21.03
N PRO A 103 14.50 -4.98 -21.43
CA PRO A 103 15.84 -4.39 -21.52
C PRO A 103 16.57 -4.35 -20.17
N ILE A 104 15.85 -4.12 -19.07
CA ILE A 104 16.42 -4.13 -17.71
C ILE A 104 16.86 -5.54 -17.33
N VAL A 105 16.01 -6.55 -17.59
CA VAL A 105 16.33 -7.96 -17.33
C VAL A 105 17.52 -8.41 -18.18
N GLN A 106 17.57 -8.03 -19.46
CA GLN A 106 18.67 -8.39 -20.35
C GLN A 106 19.98 -7.79 -19.85
N ALA A 107 20.00 -6.50 -19.53
CA ALA A 107 21.19 -5.85 -18.97
C ALA A 107 21.64 -6.50 -17.64
N PHE A 108 20.68 -6.93 -16.81
CA PHE A 108 20.99 -7.65 -15.57
C PHE A 108 21.61 -9.02 -15.85
N MET A 109 21.04 -9.79 -16.79
CA MET A 109 21.56 -11.10 -17.19
C MET A 109 22.96 -11.00 -17.81
N ASP A 110 23.22 -9.97 -18.61
CA ASP A 110 24.54 -9.74 -19.21
C ASP A 110 25.58 -9.50 -18.12
N GLN A 111 25.28 -8.65 -17.12
CA GLN A 111 26.18 -8.41 -15.99
C GLN A 111 26.36 -9.65 -15.10
N LEU A 112 25.27 -10.39 -14.85
CA LEU A 112 25.31 -11.62 -14.07
C LEU A 112 26.25 -12.64 -14.73
N ASN A 113 26.10 -12.85 -16.04
CA ASN A 113 26.92 -13.81 -16.78
C ASN A 113 28.34 -13.31 -17.04
N GLN A 114 28.57 -12.00 -17.14
CA GLN A 114 29.91 -11.43 -17.17
C GLN A 114 30.67 -11.76 -15.87
N LYS A 115 30.00 -11.65 -14.72
CA LYS A 115 30.59 -11.97 -13.41
C LYS A 115 30.75 -13.47 -13.18
N HIS A 116 29.82 -14.28 -13.68
CA HIS A 116 29.75 -15.72 -13.43
C HIS A 116 30.15 -16.58 -14.65
N HIS A 117 30.88 -16.02 -15.61
CA HIS A 117 31.39 -16.72 -16.80
C HIS A 117 30.32 -17.49 -17.60
N GLY A 118 29.12 -16.92 -17.72
CA GLY A 118 28.04 -17.52 -18.53
C GLY A 118 27.34 -18.74 -17.91
N GLN A 119 27.47 -18.95 -16.60
CA GLN A 119 26.89 -20.12 -15.92
C GLN A 119 25.37 -20.13 -15.82
N PHE A 120 24.69 -19.00 -16.07
CA PHE A 120 23.25 -18.87 -15.86
C PHE A 120 22.52 -18.59 -17.16
N THR A 121 21.44 -19.33 -17.40
CA THR A 121 20.53 -19.11 -18.53
C THR A 121 19.17 -18.69 -18.01
N LEU A 122 18.57 -17.64 -18.59
CA LEU A 122 17.24 -17.18 -18.21
C LEU A 122 16.19 -18.17 -18.73
N VAL A 123 15.38 -18.73 -17.84
CA VAL A 123 14.25 -19.61 -18.19
C VAL A 123 13.00 -18.77 -18.40
N ARG A 124 12.65 -17.93 -17.41
CA ARG A 124 11.54 -16.97 -17.51
C ARG A 124 11.69 -15.81 -16.54
N VAL A 125 11.03 -14.71 -16.88
CA VAL A 125 10.82 -13.58 -15.97
C VAL A 125 9.59 -13.91 -15.12
N VAL A 126 9.77 -14.04 -13.80
CA VAL A 126 8.67 -14.32 -12.87
C VAL A 126 7.91 -13.05 -12.55
N ASN A 127 8.64 -11.97 -12.23
CA ASN A 127 8.07 -10.67 -11.90
C ASN A 127 9.13 -9.57 -12.04
N VAL A 128 8.70 -8.35 -12.38
CA VAL A 128 9.56 -7.16 -12.32
C VAL A 128 8.74 -6.01 -11.75
N VAL A 129 9.16 -5.53 -10.58
CA VAL A 129 8.53 -4.36 -9.95
C VAL A 129 9.45 -3.17 -10.15
N LYS A 130 8.90 -2.04 -10.59
CA LYS A 130 9.60 -0.77 -10.73
C LYS A 130 9.06 0.22 -9.71
N ARG A 131 9.95 0.84 -8.95
CA ARG A 131 9.68 2.01 -8.13
C ARG A 131 10.41 3.21 -8.72
N VAL A 132 9.63 4.23 -9.10
CA VAL A 132 10.17 5.44 -9.72
C VAL A 132 10.78 6.31 -8.64
N ASP A 133 12.05 6.68 -8.82
CA ASP A 133 12.69 7.79 -8.12
C ASP A 133 13.14 8.79 -9.19
N GLY A 134 12.50 9.96 -9.18
CA GLY A 134 12.69 11.00 -10.18
C GLY A 134 14.03 11.72 -10.10
N MET A 135 14.76 11.61 -8.98
CA MET A 135 16.04 12.31 -8.78
C MET A 135 17.24 11.41 -9.04
N GLN A 136 17.21 10.17 -8.57
CA GLN A 136 18.37 9.27 -8.61
C GLN A 136 18.27 8.21 -9.71
N GLY A 137 17.07 7.96 -10.23
CA GLY A 137 16.80 6.87 -11.16
C GLY A 137 16.04 5.72 -10.47
N SER A 138 15.32 4.93 -11.24
CA SER A 138 14.33 4.00 -10.69
C SER A 138 14.97 2.77 -10.02
N ARG A 139 14.36 2.30 -8.92
CA ARG A 139 14.66 1.02 -8.26
C ARG A 139 13.81 -0.08 -8.88
N TYR A 140 14.38 -1.26 -9.06
CA TYR A 140 13.71 -2.43 -9.58
C TYR A 140 13.92 -3.63 -8.67
N LEU A 141 12.88 -4.43 -8.48
CA LEU A 141 12.98 -5.80 -7.98
C LEU A 141 12.81 -6.74 -9.17
N VAL A 142 13.88 -7.46 -9.52
CA VAL A 142 13.85 -8.47 -10.59
C VAL A 142 13.70 -9.85 -9.98
N GLU A 143 12.65 -10.57 -10.38
CA GLU A 143 12.42 -11.96 -9.99
C GLU A 143 12.50 -12.84 -11.23
N LEU A 144 13.52 -13.70 -11.26
CA LEU A 144 13.88 -14.50 -12.43
C LEU A 144 13.94 -15.98 -12.06
N GLU A 145 13.52 -16.83 -12.97
CA GLU A 145 13.82 -18.26 -12.94
C GLU A 145 14.98 -18.50 -13.89
N LEU A 146 16.07 -19.01 -13.35
CA LEU A 146 17.34 -19.26 -14.04
C LEU A 146 17.62 -20.76 -14.06
N LYS A 147 18.45 -21.18 -15.00
CA LYS A 147 19.01 -22.52 -15.06
C LYS A 147 20.53 -22.42 -15.01
N ASP A 148 21.14 -23.12 -14.06
CA ASP A 148 22.59 -23.17 -13.91
C ASP A 148 23.26 -24.04 -14.98
N ALA A 149 24.59 -24.11 -14.96
CA ALA A 149 25.37 -24.92 -15.90
C ALA A 149 25.07 -26.43 -15.80
N ASN A 150 24.62 -26.91 -14.64
CA ASN A 150 24.23 -28.31 -14.40
C ASN A 150 22.78 -28.59 -14.80
N GLY A 151 22.03 -27.56 -15.16
CA GLY A 151 20.64 -27.63 -15.52
C GLY A 151 19.65 -27.57 -14.34
N GLN A 152 20.12 -27.27 -13.14
CA GLN A 152 19.30 -27.00 -11.96
C GLN A 152 18.54 -25.68 -12.12
N LEU A 153 17.25 -25.70 -11.81
CA LEU A 153 16.42 -24.49 -11.76
C LEU A 153 16.66 -23.72 -10.46
N LEU A 154 16.89 -22.42 -10.59
CA LEU A 154 17.14 -21.49 -9.50
C LEU A 154 16.17 -20.32 -9.60
N ARG A 155 15.64 -19.86 -8.46
CA ARG A 155 14.88 -18.61 -8.38
C ARG A 155 15.76 -17.52 -7.81
N LEU A 156 15.87 -16.41 -8.53
CA LEU A 156 16.60 -15.22 -8.12
C LEU A 156 15.59 -14.08 -7.85
N SER A 157 15.78 -13.34 -6.77
CA SER A 157 15.02 -12.13 -6.45
C SER A 157 15.98 -11.08 -5.93
N HIS A 158 16.18 -10.01 -6.70
CA HIS A 158 17.27 -9.06 -6.44
C HIS A 158 16.86 -7.62 -6.72
N TYR A 159 17.29 -6.71 -5.85
CA TYR A 159 17.09 -5.27 -6.05
C TYR A 159 18.23 -4.67 -6.85
N ILE A 160 17.88 -3.85 -7.83
CA ILE A 160 18.82 -3.08 -8.66
C ILE A 160 18.33 -1.64 -8.83
N TYR A 161 19.24 -0.72 -9.07
CA TYR A 161 18.95 0.66 -9.48
C TYR A 161 19.40 0.89 -10.90
N THR A 162 18.60 1.64 -11.66
CA THR A 162 19.00 2.15 -12.98
C THR A 162 19.22 3.65 -12.88
N LEU A 163 20.45 4.12 -13.11
CA LEU A 163 20.75 5.55 -13.10
C LEU A 163 20.44 6.18 -14.46
N ILE A 164 19.81 7.36 -14.46
CA ILE A 164 19.67 8.16 -15.68
C ILE A 164 20.97 8.95 -15.86
N ARG A 165 21.92 8.43 -16.65
CA ARG A 165 23.07 9.23 -17.08
C ARG A 165 22.67 10.11 -18.26
N HIS A 166 22.47 11.40 -18.00
CA HIS A 166 22.53 12.40 -19.06
C HIS A 166 23.99 12.55 -19.49
N SER A 167 24.33 12.08 -20.68
CA SER A 167 25.63 12.36 -21.32
C SER A 167 25.85 13.87 -21.38
N ARG A 168 26.68 14.41 -20.49
CA ARG A 168 27.24 15.76 -20.60
C ARG A 168 28.57 15.69 -21.35
N GLN A 169 28.56 15.19 -22.58
CA GLN A 169 29.65 15.49 -23.50
C GLN A 169 29.21 16.64 -24.41
N PRO A 170 29.93 17.78 -24.45
CA PRO A 170 29.67 18.79 -25.46
C PRO A 170 30.08 18.18 -26.80
N SER A 171 29.11 17.84 -27.65
CA SER A 171 29.42 17.37 -29.00
C SER A 171 30.06 18.52 -29.76
N LYS A 172 31.29 18.32 -30.25
CA LYS A 172 31.95 19.23 -31.19
C LYS A 172 31.39 19.10 -32.61
N ASP A 173 30.43 18.21 -32.83
CA ASP A 173 29.81 17.96 -34.12
C ASP A 173 28.32 18.37 -34.08
N PHE A 174 27.95 19.27 -35.00
CA PHE A 174 26.58 19.71 -35.32
C PHE A 174 25.78 18.62 -36.07
N ARG A 175 25.84 17.37 -35.60
CA ARG A 175 24.92 16.31 -36.04
C ARG A 175 24.06 15.94 -34.84
N PHE A 176 22.77 16.23 -34.93
CA PHE A 176 21.76 15.83 -33.95
C PHE A 176 21.56 14.30 -33.96
N GLN A 177 22.56 13.54 -33.54
CA GLN A 177 22.36 12.16 -33.11
C GLN A 177 22.02 12.20 -31.62
N ARG A 178 20.75 11.94 -31.31
CA ARG A 178 20.26 11.75 -29.95
C ARG A 178 20.99 10.53 -29.37
N GLN A 179 22.09 10.75 -28.64
CA GLN A 179 22.79 9.66 -27.95
C GLN A 179 21.79 8.94 -27.05
N GLU A 180 21.59 7.64 -27.26
CA GLU A 180 20.74 6.85 -26.39
C GLU A 180 21.31 6.87 -24.96
N PRO A 181 20.46 7.13 -23.95
CA PRO A 181 20.91 7.09 -22.56
C PRO A 181 21.46 5.69 -22.25
N GLN A 182 22.73 5.61 -21.84
CA GLN A 182 23.31 4.33 -21.43
C GLN A 182 22.65 3.86 -20.14
N LEU A 183 22.07 2.66 -20.19
CA LEU A 183 21.47 2.01 -19.03
C LEU A 183 22.59 1.52 -18.10
N VAL A 184 22.73 2.15 -16.93
CA VAL A 184 23.71 1.75 -15.92
C VAL A 184 22.98 1.10 -14.74
N LEU A 185 23.23 -0.20 -14.55
CA LEU A 185 22.73 -0.94 -13.39
C LEU A 185 23.65 -0.80 -12.19
N CYS A 186 23.07 -0.62 -11.01
CA CYS A 186 23.77 -0.48 -9.75
C CYS A 186 23.13 -1.36 -8.67
N ASN A 187 23.94 -1.91 -7.77
CA ASN A 187 23.44 -2.55 -6.55
C ASN A 187 23.23 -1.48 -5.48
N PRO A 188 22.06 -1.45 -4.81
CA PRO A 188 21.87 -0.52 -3.72
C PRO A 188 22.74 -0.93 -2.51
N VAL A 189 23.46 0.04 -1.96
CA VAL A 189 24.33 -0.17 -0.81
C VAL A 189 23.47 -0.26 0.45
N GLY A 190 23.70 -1.28 1.28
CA GLY A 190 22.96 -1.49 2.53
C GLY A 190 21.53 -2.01 2.36
N PHE A 191 20.88 -1.78 1.22
CA PHE A 191 19.53 -2.23 0.93
C PHE A 191 19.50 -3.71 0.51
N ARG A 192 19.40 -4.62 1.49
CA ARG A 192 19.36 -6.07 1.26
C ARG A 192 18.21 -6.69 2.03
N TRP A 193 17.27 -7.29 1.30
CA TRP A 193 16.21 -8.10 1.89
C TRP A 193 16.77 -9.45 2.36
N ASN A 194 16.14 -10.04 3.39
CA ASN A 194 16.56 -11.31 3.99
C ASN A 194 15.55 -12.43 3.66
N PRO A 195 15.89 -13.41 2.79
CA PRO A 195 15.00 -14.52 2.45
C PRO A 195 14.71 -15.49 3.60
N GLU A 196 15.53 -15.49 4.65
CA GLU A 196 15.45 -16.40 5.79
C GLU A 196 14.86 -15.77 7.06
N ALA A 197 14.49 -14.48 7.01
CA ALA A 197 13.91 -13.77 8.14
C ALA A 197 12.61 -14.43 8.61
N THR A 198 12.47 -14.65 9.91
CA THR A 198 11.21 -15.19 10.44
C THR A 198 10.13 -14.13 10.34
N VAL A 199 8.95 -14.47 9.82
CA VAL A 199 7.78 -13.56 9.76
C VAL A 199 6.80 -13.90 10.88
N HIS A 200 6.53 -12.95 11.76
CA HIS A 200 5.63 -13.10 12.90
C HIS A 200 4.27 -12.46 12.59
N PHE A 201 3.24 -13.27 12.37
CA PHE A 201 1.87 -12.79 12.19
C PHE A 201 1.25 -12.55 13.56
N ILE A 202 0.90 -11.30 13.86
CA ILE A 202 0.39 -10.89 15.17
C ILE A 202 -1.07 -10.52 15.05
N VAL A 203 -1.94 -11.26 15.75
CA VAL A 203 -3.39 -11.12 15.63
C VAL A 203 -4.04 -10.96 17.01
N PRO A 204 -4.56 -9.77 17.34
CA PRO A 204 -5.35 -9.58 18.54
C PRO A 204 -6.78 -10.10 18.34
N VAL A 205 -7.34 -10.80 19.34
CA VAL A 205 -8.66 -11.44 19.23
C VAL A 205 -9.52 -11.23 20.47
N LYS A 206 -10.85 -11.21 20.27
CA LYS A 206 -11.86 -11.27 21.34
C LYS A 206 -13.18 -11.81 20.81
N ASN A 207 -13.66 -12.92 21.39
CA ASN A 207 -15.00 -13.48 21.15
C ASN A 207 -15.36 -13.66 19.66
N GLN A 208 -14.43 -14.22 18.89
CA GLN A 208 -14.61 -14.48 17.46
C GLN A 208 -14.15 -15.89 17.08
N ALA A 209 -14.61 -16.90 17.81
CA ALA A 209 -14.20 -18.30 17.70
C ALA A 209 -14.12 -18.84 16.27
N ARG A 210 -15.14 -18.59 15.45
CA ARG A 210 -15.19 -19.05 14.06
C ARG A 210 -14.05 -18.49 13.22
N TRP A 211 -13.73 -17.21 13.42
CA TRP A 211 -12.64 -16.56 12.70
C TRP A 211 -11.28 -16.99 13.21
N VAL A 212 -11.13 -17.24 14.51
CA VAL A 212 -9.90 -17.83 15.06
C VAL A 212 -9.64 -19.22 14.47
N GLN A 213 -10.68 -20.05 14.37
CA GLN A 213 -10.56 -21.37 13.73
C GLN A 213 -10.20 -21.26 12.25
N GLN A 214 -10.85 -20.33 11.53
CA GLN A 214 -10.54 -20.07 10.12
C GLN A 214 -9.09 -19.63 9.94
N LEU A 215 -8.62 -18.66 10.74
CA LEU A 215 -7.23 -18.19 10.70
C LEU A 215 -6.24 -19.35 10.93
N ILE A 216 -6.47 -20.18 11.95
CA ILE A 216 -5.60 -21.33 12.22
C ILE A 216 -5.57 -22.27 10.99
N ALA A 217 -6.73 -22.62 10.44
CA ALA A 217 -6.82 -23.49 9.27
C ALA A 217 -6.14 -22.89 8.03
N ASP A 218 -6.31 -21.60 7.80
CA ASP A 218 -5.67 -20.87 6.68
C ASP A 218 -4.15 -20.86 6.83
N MET A 219 -3.63 -20.67 8.05
CA MET A 219 -2.19 -20.69 8.33
C MET A 219 -1.61 -22.12 8.21
N GLU A 220 -2.38 -23.16 8.57
CA GLU A 220 -2.00 -24.55 8.33
C GLU A 220 -1.95 -24.89 6.84
N GLN A 221 -2.92 -24.39 6.07
CA GLN A 221 -2.93 -24.53 4.62
C GLN A 221 -1.74 -23.80 3.99
N LEU A 222 -1.45 -22.57 4.43
CA LEU A 222 -0.29 -21.81 4.00
C LEU A 222 1.01 -22.59 4.24
N PHE A 223 1.17 -23.19 5.42
CA PHE A 223 2.33 -24.06 5.69
C PHE A 223 2.38 -25.29 4.79
N ARG A 224 1.23 -25.94 4.55
CA ARG A 224 1.16 -27.15 3.71
C ARG A 224 1.58 -26.88 2.27
N GLU A 225 1.15 -25.74 1.72
CA GLU A 225 1.41 -25.33 0.34
C GLU A 225 2.85 -24.82 0.15
N THR A 226 3.36 -24.03 1.10
CA THR A 226 4.68 -23.39 0.97
C THR A 226 5.82 -24.21 1.54
N ARG A 227 5.54 -25.06 2.54
CA ARG A 227 6.52 -25.74 3.40
C ARG A 227 7.49 -24.78 4.11
N ASP A 228 7.17 -23.49 4.16
CA ASP A 228 7.96 -22.50 4.84
C ASP A 228 7.76 -22.62 6.35
N SER A 229 8.81 -22.98 7.07
CA SER A 229 8.77 -23.12 8.55
C SER A 229 9.24 -21.86 9.29
N LYS A 230 9.65 -20.82 8.54
CA LYS A 230 10.19 -19.55 9.04
C LYS A 230 9.09 -18.50 9.16
N PHE A 231 7.94 -18.91 9.70
CA PHE A 231 6.92 -17.99 10.17
C PHE A 231 6.39 -18.45 11.54
N ASN A 232 5.77 -17.53 12.27
CA ASN A 232 5.19 -17.77 13.58
C ASN A 232 3.81 -17.09 13.66
N LEU A 233 2.81 -17.78 14.19
CA LEU A 233 1.51 -17.19 14.48
C LEU A 233 1.41 -16.81 15.95
N ILE A 234 1.23 -15.52 16.25
CA ILE A 234 1.08 -14.99 17.60
C ILE A 234 -0.35 -14.50 17.79
N ILE A 235 -1.08 -15.13 18.72
CA ILE A 235 -2.45 -14.71 19.07
C ILE A 235 -2.46 -14.04 20.45
N ALA A 236 -2.89 -12.77 20.47
CA ALA A 236 -3.12 -12.00 21.68
C ALA A 236 -4.62 -11.96 22.00
N ASP A 237 -5.06 -12.75 22.98
CA ASP A 237 -6.46 -13.02 23.27
C ASP A 237 -6.97 -12.25 24.49
N TYR A 238 -7.96 -11.38 24.30
CA TYR A 238 -8.64 -10.63 25.35
C TYR A 238 -9.67 -11.47 26.11
N ASN A 239 -9.20 -12.61 26.64
CA ASN A 239 -9.98 -13.54 27.45
C ASN A 239 -11.30 -13.95 26.77
N SER A 240 -11.20 -14.45 25.54
CA SER A 240 -12.35 -14.97 24.79
C SER A 240 -13.03 -16.11 25.55
N THR A 241 -14.37 -16.10 25.57
CA THR A 241 -15.18 -17.11 26.28
C THR A 241 -15.85 -18.11 25.35
N ASP A 242 -15.83 -17.85 24.05
CA ASP A 242 -16.47 -18.66 23.01
C ASP A 242 -15.56 -19.76 22.43
N ILE A 243 -14.25 -19.72 22.73
CA ILE A 243 -13.27 -20.75 22.35
C ILE A 243 -12.07 -20.76 23.31
N ASP A 244 -11.49 -21.94 23.52
CA ASP A 244 -10.17 -22.09 24.13
C ASP A 244 -9.10 -22.00 23.03
N VAL A 245 -8.64 -20.77 22.75
CA VAL A 245 -7.66 -20.47 21.69
C VAL A 245 -6.36 -21.26 21.88
N ARG A 246 -5.89 -21.40 23.13
CA ARG A 246 -4.66 -22.14 23.44
C ARG A 246 -4.81 -23.61 23.05
N LYS A 247 -5.93 -24.26 23.39
CA LYS A 247 -6.18 -25.64 22.97
C LYS A 247 -6.36 -25.77 21.46
N ALA A 248 -6.92 -24.77 20.79
CA ALA A 248 -7.05 -24.78 19.34
C ALA A 248 -5.67 -24.76 18.66
N LEU A 249 -4.76 -23.90 19.12
CA LEU A 249 -3.37 -23.84 18.63
C LEU A 249 -2.61 -25.14 18.91
N GLN A 250 -2.75 -25.73 20.11
CA GLN A 250 -2.13 -27.01 20.46
C GLN A 250 -2.58 -28.19 19.59
N LYS A 251 -3.80 -28.14 19.05
CA LYS A 251 -4.32 -29.17 18.13
C LYS A 251 -3.93 -28.91 16.68
N SER A 252 -3.40 -27.74 16.37
CA SER A 252 -3.00 -27.38 15.01
C SER A 252 -1.70 -28.08 14.60
N SER A 253 -1.48 -28.11 13.30
CA SER A 253 -0.28 -28.58 12.60
C SER A 253 0.70 -27.44 12.27
N LEU A 254 0.52 -26.27 12.87
CA LEU A 254 1.40 -25.12 12.69
C LEU A 254 2.80 -25.41 13.23
N PRO A 255 3.87 -25.05 12.50
CA PRO A 255 5.23 -25.33 12.93
C PRO A 255 5.63 -24.51 14.17
N ARG A 256 5.12 -23.28 14.29
CA ARG A 256 5.39 -22.36 15.39
C ARG A 256 4.17 -21.49 15.67
N TYR A 257 3.84 -21.36 16.94
CA TYR A 257 2.81 -20.44 17.41
C TYR A 257 3.14 -19.94 18.83
N GLN A 258 2.60 -18.78 19.18
CA GLN A 258 2.62 -18.24 20.53
C GLN A 258 1.23 -17.73 20.91
N TYR A 259 0.95 -17.72 22.21
CA TYR A 259 -0.34 -17.29 22.75
C TYR A 259 -0.11 -16.47 24.02
N VAL A 260 -0.69 -15.27 24.04
CA VAL A 260 -0.76 -14.43 25.24
C VAL A 260 -2.21 -14.13 25.58
N LYS A 261 -2.54 -14.25 26.85
CA LYS A 261 -3.86 -13.92 27.39
C LYS A 261 -3.83 -12.54 28.00
N LEU A 262 -4.74 -11.68 27.56
CA LEU A 262 -4.94 -10.31 28.01
C LEU A 262 -6.27 -10.20 28.78
N SER A 263 -6.33 -9.24 29.69
CA SER A 263 -7.53 -8.90 30.46
C SER A 263 -8.10 -7.57 30.00
N GLY A 264 -9.41 -7.38 30.18
CA GLY A 264 -10.08 -6.09 29.93
C GLY A 264 -10.84 -6.02 28.61
N ASN A 265 -11.07 -4.80 28.15
CA ASN A 265 -11.71 -4.54 26.86
C ASN A 265 -10.72 -4.81 25.71
N PHE A 266 -11.25 -5.12 24.53
CA PHE A 266 -10.40 -5.37 23.37
C PHE A 266 -9.68 -4.07 23.00
N GLU A 267 -8.37 -4.06 22.90
CA GLU A 267 -7.62 -2.89 22.41
C GLU A 267 -6.67 -3.37 21.33
N ARG A 268 -6.84 -2.90 20.08
CA ARG A 268 -6.06 -3.40 18.95
C ARG A 268 -4.58 -3.10 19.14
N SER A 269 -4.23 -1.85 19.46
CA SER A 269 -2.84 -1.43 19.66
C SER A 269 -2.15 -2.17 20.80
N ALA A 270 -2.79 -2.28 21.97
CA ALA A 270 -2.22 -3.02 23.09
C ALA A 270 -2.12 -4.52 22.83
N GLY A 271 -3.07 -5.09 22.07
CA GLY A 271 -3.03 -6.50 21.69
C GLY A 271 -1.91 -6.81 20.71
N LEU A 272 -1.70 -5.93 19.72
CA LEU A 272 -0.56 -6.01 18.81
C LEU A 272 0.76 -5.87 19.57
N GLN A 273 0.90 -4.85 20.44
CA GLN A 273 2.12 -4.66 21.24
C GLN A 273 2.42 -5.87 22.12
N ALA A 274 1.42 -6.41 22.83
CA ALA A 274 1.62 -7.59 23.67
C ALA A 274 2.07 -8.83 22.87
N GLY A 275 1.74 -8.91 21.58
CA GLY A 275 2.28 -9.94 20.70
C GLY A 275 3.70 -9.64 20.22
N ILE A 276 4.01 -8.38 19.93
CA ILE A 276 5.37 -7.92 19.57
C ILE A 276 6.35 -8.20 20.71
N ASP A 277 5.93 -7.96 21.96
CA ASP A 277 6.74 -8.15 23.17
C ASP A 277 7.14 -9.62 23.44
N LEU A 278 6.56 -10.60 22.72
CA LEU A 278 6.93 -12.01 22.82
C LEU A 278 8.08 -12.42 21.89
N ILE A 279 8.55 -11.50 21.04
CA ILE A 279 9.55 -11.76 20.02
C ILE A 279 10.90 -11.30 20.57
N ASP A 280 11.87 -12.21 20.67
CA ASP A 280 13.23 -11.88 21.14
C ASP A 280 14.19 -11.53 19.98
N ASP A 281 13.87 -11.94 18.76
CA ASP A 281 14.72 -11.74 17.57
C ASP A 281 14.41 -10.40 16.89
N ASP A 282 15.28 -9.42 17.12
CA ASP A 282 15.16 -8.07 16.54
C ASP A 282 15.32 -8.06 15.00
N HIS A 283 15.97 -9.08 14.43
CA HIS A 283 16.19 -9.22 12.98
C HIS A 283 15.10 -10.09 12.32
N SER A 284 13.97 -10.26 12.99
CA SER A 284 12.75 -10.85 12.43
C SER A 284 11.78 -9.77 11.95
N ILE A 285 10.81 -10.17 11.13
CA ILE A 285 9.79 -9.25 10.60
C ILE A 285 8.51 -9.46 11.39
N VAL A 286 7.95 -8.39 11.94
CA VAL A 286 6.60 -8.39 12.49
C VAL A 286 5.61 -8.05 11.40
N PHE A 287 4.51 -8.79 11.33
CA PHE A 287 3.39 -8.51 10.44
C PHE A 287 2.14 -8.27 11.28
N LEU A 288 1.80 -7.00 11.46
CA LEU A 288 0.61 -6.55 12.16
C LEU A 288 -0.62 -6.93 11.32
N CYS A 289 -1.53 -7.71 11.90
CA CYS A 289 -2.62 -8.28 11.11
C CYS A 289 -3.96 -8.28 11.84
N ASP A 290 -5.02 -8.16 11.05
CA ASP A 290 -6.39 -8.40 11.51
C ASP A 290 -6.74 -9.89 11.45
N LEU A 291 -7.79 -10.27 12.19
CA LEU A 291 -8.26 -11.65 12.26
C LEU A 291 -8.95 -12.14 10.96
N HIS A 292 -9.51 -11.22 10.18
CA HIS A 292 -10.44 -11.51 9.08
C HIS A 292 -9.76 -11.57 7.71
N ILE A 293 -8.54 -12.08 7.65
CA ILE A 293 -7.69 -12.00 6.47
C ILE A 293 -7.53 -13.37 5.83
N HIS A 294 -7.70 -13.42 4.51
CA HIS A 294 -7.30 -14.54 3.67
C HIS A 294 -5.96 -14.22 3.01
N PHE A 295 -4.97 -15.06 3.27
CA PHE A 295 -3.61 -14.87 2.78
C PHE A 295 -3.34 -15.61 1.46
N PRO A 296 -2.67 -14.97 0.48
CA PRO A 296 -2.16 -15.70 -0.67
C PRO A 296 -0.96 -16.59 -0.26
N PRO A 297 -0.71 -17.70 -0.96
CA PRO A 297 0.41 -18.59 -0.63
C PRO A 297 1.79 -17.91 -0.71
N SER A 298 1.91 -16.83 -1.49
CA SER A 298 3.15 -16.07 -1.61
C SER A 298 3.38 -15.05 -0.49
N ILE A 299 2.47 -14.91 0.49
CA ILE A 299 2.51 -13.78 1.44
C ILE A 299 3.82 -13.70 2.22
N ILE A 300 4.37 -14.82 2.70
CA ILE A 300 5.59 -14.83 3.53
C ILE A 300 6.78 -14.35 2.70
N ASP A 301 6.98 -14.93 1.52
CA ASP A 301 8.00 -14.54 0.54
C ASP A 301 7.85 -13.07 0.12
N THR A 302 6.60 -12.61 -0.05
CA THR A 302 6.29 -11.22 -0.39
C THR A 302 6.69 -10.28 0.74
N ILE A 303 6.32 -10.58 2.00
CA ILE A 303 6.68 -9.78 3.17
C ILE A 303 8.21 -9.67 3.28
N ARG A 304 8.95 -10.78 3.15
CA ARG A 304 10.42 -10.76 3.22
C ARG A 304 11.06 -9.92 2.13
N LYS A 305 10.56 -9.97 0.90
CA LYS A 305 11.08 -9.16 -0.21
C LYS A 305 10.82 -7.66 -0.03
N HIS A 306 9.69 -7.31 0.59
CA HIS A 306 9.24 -5.93 0.71
C HIS A 306 9.49 -5.30 2.09
N CYS A 307 10.16 -6.02 3.00
CA CYS A 307 10.73 -5.46 4.21
C CYS A 307 12.26 -5.49 4.09
N VAL A 308 12.91 -4.36 4.32
CA VAL A 308 14.37 -4.24 4.32
C VAL A 308 14.77 -3.49 5.58
N GLU A 309 15.44 -4.18 6.49
CA GLU A 309 15.79 -3.66 7.82
C GLU A 309 16.57 -2.34 7.72
N GLY A 310 16.08 -1.29 8.39
CA GLY A 310 16.62 0.06 8.38
C GLY A 310 16.28 0.89 7.15
N TYR A 311 15.51 0.37 6.18
CA TYR A 311 15.22 1.07 4.93
C TYR A 311 13.75 1.04 4.53
N MET A 312 13.03 -0.06 4.74
CA MET A 312 11.73 -0.26 4.11
C MET A 312 10.78 -1.15 4.91
N ALA A 313 9.58 -0.64 5.13
CA ALA A 313 8.42 -1.38 5.62
C ALA A 313 7.43 -1.67 4.48
N PHE A 314 6.59 -2.68 4.68
CA PHE A 314 5.62 -3.14 3.69
C PHE A 314 4.19 -2.99 4.20
N ALA A 315 3.36 -2.18 3.54
CA ALA A 315 1.95 -2.02 3.89
C ALA A 315 1.06 -2.45 2.69
N PRO A 316 0.75 -3.75 2.55
CA PRO A 316 -0.01 -4.27 1.41
C PRO A 316 -1.42 -3.70 1.33
N ILE A 317 -1.89 -3.45 0.10
CA ILE A 317 -3.29 -3.07 -0.15
C ILE A 317 -4.12 -4.34 -0.37
N VAL A 318 -5.09 -4.53 0.52
CA VAL A 318 -6.00 -5.69 0.53
C VAL A 318 -7.31 -5.38 -0.19
N LEU A 319 -7.92 -6.38 -0.84
CA LEU A 319 -9.28 -6.25 -1.36
C LEU A 319 -10.26 -6.60 -0.22
N ARG A 320 -11.10 -5.63 0.16
CA ARG A 320 -12.18 -5.85 1.12
C ARG A 320 -13.38 -6.43 0.42
N LEU A 321 -13.74 -7.64 0.81
CA LEU A 321 -14.89 -8.34 0.28
C LEU A 321 -16.18 -7.67 0.76
N SER A 322 -17.15 -7.58 -0.15
CA SER A 322 -18.52 -7.18 0.17
C SER A 322 -19.20 -8.26 1.04
N CYS A 323 -20.27 -7.87 1.74
CA CYS A 323 -21.09 -8.84 2.48
C CYS A 323 -21.59 -9.95 1.55
N GLY A 324 -21.37 -11.21 1.93
CA GLY A 324 -21.74 -12.38 1.13
C GLY A 324 -20.76 -12.76 0.02
N ALA A 325 -19.74 -11.95 -0.26
CA ALA A 325 -18.69 -12.30 -1.21
C ALA A 325 -17.69 -13.30 -0.60
N THR A 326 -16.99 -14.04 -1.47
CA THR A 326 -16.01 -15.07 -1.07
C THR A 326 -14.71 -14.87 -1.83
N PRO A 327 -13.58 -15.47 -1.39
CA PRO A 327 -12.34 -15.45 -2.16
C PRO A 327 -12.46 -16.00 -3.59
N LEU A 328 -13.43 -16.88 -3.86
CA LEU A 328 -13.70 -17.45 -5.18
C LEU A 328 -14.51 -16.51 -6.08
N ASP A 329 -15.45 -15.74 -5.51
CA ASP A 329 -16.23 -14.69 -6.18
C ASP A 329 -15.96 -13.34 -5.49
N ALA A 330 -14.75 -12.83 -5.73
CA ALA A 330 -14.19 -11.69 -5.01
C ALA A 330 -14.79 -10.36 -5.49
N LYS A 331 -15.97 -10.03 -4.96
CA LYS A 331 -16.63 -8.73 -5.13
C LYS A 331 -16.31 -7.84 -3.93
N GLY A 332 -15.90 -6.60 -4.18
CA GLY A 332 -15.41 -5.73 -3.13
C GLY A 332 -14.76 -4.46 -3.65
N TYR A 333 -13.94 -3.84 -2.81
CA TYR A 333 -13.13 -2.66 -3.14
C TYR A 333 -11.73 -2.78 -2.52
N TRP A 334 -10.76 -2.10 -3.10
CA TRP A 334 -9.41 -2.01 -2.56
C TRP A 334 -9.38 -1.03 -1.39
N GLU A 335 -8.85 -1.46 -0.24
CA GLU A 335 -8.69 -0.61 0.95
C GLU A 335 -7.41 0.22 0.84
N VAL A 336 -7.44 1.22 -0.03
CA VAL A 336 -6.28 2.06 -0.34
C VAL A 336 -5.83 2.91 0.86
N ASN A 337 -6.78 3.29 1.73
CA ASN A 337 -6.56 4.13 2.90
C ASN A 337 -6.28 3.35 4.19
N GLY A 338 -6.28 2.00 4.13
CA GLY A 338 -5.96 1.16 5.28
C GLY A 338 -4.46 0.92 5.42
N PHE A 339 -3.94 1.12 6.63
CA PHE A 339 -2.55 0.84 6.99
C PHE A 339 -2.43 -0.17 8.14
N GLY A 340 -3.57 -0.70 8.60
CA GLY A 340 -3.61 -1.68 9.69
C GLY A 340 -2.85 -2.98 9.42
N LEU A 341 -2.59 -3.31 8.14
CA LEU A 341 -1.72 -4.43 7.74
C LEU A 341 -0.33 -3.88 7.41
N LEU A 342 0.66 -4.26 8.20
CA LEU A 342 2.02 -3.71 8.10
C LEU A 342 3.07 -4.77 8.44
N GLY A 343 3.99 -5.01 7.52
CA GLY A 343 5.25 -5.72 7.72
C GLY A 343 6.38 -4.73 7.99
N ILE A 344 7.15 -4.95 9.05
CA ILE A 344 8.32 -4.14 9.40
C ILE A 344 9.30 -5.00 10.21
N PHE A 345 10.61 -4.75 10.12
CA PHE A 345 11.56 -5.42 11.00
C PHE A 345 11.31 -5.03 12.45
N LYS A 346 11.48 -5.97 13.37
CA LYS A 346 11.26 -5.72 14.79
C LYS A 346 12.15 -4.58 15.31
N SER A 347 13.44 -4.61 14.96
CA SER A 347 14.40 -3.55 15.26
C SER A 347 13.92 -2.16 14.83
N ASP A 348 13.39 -2.04 13.61
CA ASP A 348 12.84 -0.79 13.08
C ASP A 348 11.56 -0.36 13.81
N LEU A 349 10.66 -1.30 14.13
CA LEU A 349 9.45 -1.00 14.88
C LEU A 349 9.76 -0.50 16.31
N ASP A 350 10.73 -1.12 16.96
CA ASP A 350 11.17 -0.71 18.29
C ASP A 350 11.86 0.66 18.24
N ALA A 351 12.65 0.93 17.19
CA ALA A 351 13.30 2.23 16.98
C ALA A 351 12.29 3.38 16.81
N VAL A 352 11.12 3.13 16.22
CA VAL A 352 10.03 4.12 16.13
C VAL A 352 9.15 4.18 17.38
N GLY A 353 9.41 3.33 18.38
CA GLY A 353 8.72 3.31 19.67
C GLY A 353 7.52 2.37 19.78
N GLY A 354 7.38 1.40 18.87
CA GLY A 354 6.31 0.39 18.91
C GLY A 354 4.91 0.95 18.63
N MET A 355 3.89 0.24 19.12
CA MET A 355 2.49 0.65 19.05
C MET A 355 2.16 1.69 20.12
N ASN A 356 1.42 2.74 19.76
CA ASN A 356 0.91 3.70 20.72
C ASN A 356 -0.32 3.13 21.49
N THR A 357 -0.04 2.48 22.61
CA THR A 357 -1.06 1.85 23.48
C THR A 357 -1.73 2.83 24.46
N LYS A 358 -1.18 4.05 24.59
CA LYS A 358 -1.70 5.05 25.53
C LYS A 358 -2.87 5.84 24.96
N GLU A 359 -2.78 6.23 23.69
CA GLU A 359 -3.80 7.04 23.03
C GLU A 359 -4.88 6.17 22.37
N PHE A 360 -4.49 5.04 21.78
CA PHE A 360 -5.38 4.14 21.06
C PHE A 360 -5.82 2.96 21.92
N LYS A 361 -6.80 3.23 22.78
CA LYS A 361 -7.44 2.24 23.67
C LYS A 361 -8.69 1.63 23.03
N GLU A 362 -9.86 2.08 23.47
CA GLU A 362 -11.15 1.46 23.14
C GLU A 362 -11.82 1.99 21.86
N ARG A 363 -11.09 2.79 21.07
CA ARG A 363 -11.61 3.36 19.81
C ARG A 363 -10.91 2.70 18.64
N TRP A 364 -11.64 2.61 17.53
CA TRP A 364 -11.15 1.99 16.31
C TRP A 364 -10.68 3.06 15.33
N GLY A 365 -9.47 2.89 14.81
CA GLY A 365 -8.91 3.69 13.73
C GLY A 365 -8.01 4.83 14.19
N GLY A 366 -7.05 5.16 13.34
CA GLY A 366 -6.08 6.23 13.52
C GLY A 366 -4.71 5.74 14.03
N GLU A 367 -4.65 4.56 14.67
CA GLU A 367 -3.40 4.01 15.18
C GLU A 367 -2.43 3.62 14.06
N ASP A 368 -2.98 3.21 12.93
CA ASP A 368 -2.23 2.79 11.75
C ASP A 368 -1.62 3.98 11.00
N TRP A 369 -2.38 5.08 10.90
CA TRP A 369 -1.89 6.35 10.37
C TRP A 369 -0.85 7.01 11.27
N GLU A 370 -1.04 6.96 12.59
CA GLU A 370 -0.06 7.48 13.55
C GLU A 370 1.26 6.71 13.49
N LEU A 371 1.20 5.37 13.44
CA LEU A 371 2.39 4.55 13.29
C LEU A 371 3.08 4.80 11.94
N LEU A 372 2.31 4.92 10.86
CA LEU A 372 2.85 5.25 9.54
C LEU A 372 3.65 6.55 9.55
N ASP A 373 3.11 7.60 10.18
CA ASP A 373 3.77 8.90 10.27
C ASP A 373 5.13 8.78 10.99
N ARG A 374 5.19 8.05 12.10
CA ARG A 374 6.45 7.79 12.81
C ARG A 374 7.45 6.98 11.99
N ILE A 375 7.00 5.99 11.21
CA ILE A 375 7.87 5.20 10.32
C ILE A 375 8.49 6.10 9.24
N LEU A 376 7.69 6.96 8.62
CA LEU A 376 8.18 7.92 7.62
C LEU A 376 9.13 8.95 8.23
N GLN A 377 8.82 9.45 9.44
CA GLN A 377 9.69 10.38 10.16
C GLN A 377 11.04 9.78 10.56
N ALA A 378 11.08 8.47 10.84
CA ALA A 378 12.32 7.74 11.08
C ALA A 378 13.14 7.48 9.80
N GLY A 379 12.63 7.87 8.63
CA GLY A 379 13.33 7.77 7.35
C GLY A 379 13.16 6.44 6.63
N LEU A 380 12.25 5.58 7.08
CA LEU A 380 11.91 4.36 6.36
C LEU A 380 10.98 4.65 5.19
N GLU A 381 11.21 3.98 4.07
CA GLU A 381 10.25 3.92 3.00
C GLU A 381 9.10 2.97 3.35
N VAL A 382 7.89 3.29 2.89
CA VAL A 382 6.77 2.35 2.95
C VAL A 382 6.41 1.92 1.55
N GLU A 383 6.48 0.62 1.28
CA GLU A 383 6.06 0.02 0.04
C GLU A 383 4.60 -0.44 0.11
N ARG A 384 3.83 -0.02 -0.89
CA ARG A 384 2.39 -0.30 -0.98
C ARG A 384 2.05 -0.71 -2.40
N PHE A 385 1.41 -1.86 -2.54
CA PHE A 385 0.84 -2.30 -3.80
C PHE A 385 -0.33 -3.25 -3.56
N TYR A 386 -1.15 -3.41 -4.58
CA TYR A 386 -2.37 -4.23 -4.55
C TYR A 386 -1.99 -5.70 -4.64
N LEU A 387 -2.19 -6.46 -3.55
CA LEU A 387 -1.78 -7.86 -3.51
C LEU A 387 -2.90 -8.77 -4.02
N ARG A 388 -2.61 -9.57 -5.05
CA ARG A 388 -3.60 -10.48 -5.65
C ARG A 388 -3.94 -11.62 -4.68
N LYS A 389 -5.22 -11.99 -4.62
CA LYS A 389 -5.75 -13.02 -3.71
C LYS A 389 -5.51 -12.73 -2.22
N PHE A 390 -5.28 -11.46 -1.89
CA PHE A 390 -5.22 -11.00 -0.52
C PHE A 390 -6.53 -10.32 -0.18
N PHE A 391 -7.32 -10.96 0.69
CA PHE A 391 -8.67 -10.53 0.96
C PHE A 391 -8.88 -10.25 2.44
N HIS A 392 -9.65 -9.22 2.71
CA HIS A 392 -10.20 -8.98 4.03
C HIS A 392 -11.69 -9.31 3.95
N HIS A 393 -12.12 -10.31 4.71
CA HIS A 393 -13.51 -10.74 4.73
C HIS A 393 -14.40 -9.64 5.27
N TYR A 394 -15.62 -9.55 4.74
CA TYR A 394 -16.64 -8.74 5.36
C TYR A 394 -16.93 -9.27 6.77
N HIS A 395 -16.85 -8.41 7.76
CA HIS A 395 -17.31 -8.71 9.10
C HIS A 395 -17.98 -7.50 9.72
N SER A 396 -18.94 -7.75 10.62
CA SER A 396 -19.52 -6.69 11.44
C SER A 396 -18.61 -6.36 12.62
N LYS A 397 -18.76 -5.18 13.21
CA LYS A 397 -18.08 -4.78 14.46
C LYS A 397 -18.80 -5.32 15.72
N ARG A 398 -19.88 -6.10 15.55
CA ARG A 398 -20.70 -6.60 16.66
C ARG A 398 -19.93 -7.66 17.45
N GLY A 399 -19.94 -7.55 18.78
CA GLY A 399 -19.29 -8.51 19.68
C GLY A 399 -17.83 -8.21 20.02
N MET A 400 -17.17 -7.29 19.31
CA MET A 400 -15.79 -6.86 19.64
C MET A 400 -15.73 -6.04 20.94
N TRP A 401 -16.79 -5.30 21.23
CA TRP A 401 -16.93 -4.45 22.42
C TRP A 401 -18.13 -4.92 23.22
N ASN A 402 -18.01 -4.89 24.55
CA ASN A 402 -19.10 -5.15 25.48
C ASN A 402 -20.12 -3.99 25.43
N ARG A 403 -20.85 -3.85 24.33
CA ARG A 403 -21.98 -2.92 24.24
C ARG A 403 -23.16 -3.51 25.02
N ARG A 404 -23.73 -2.74 25.94
CA ARG A 404 -24.97 -3.11 26.64
C ARG A 404 -26.06 -3.31 25.59
N VAL A 405 -26.61 -4.52 25.51
CA VAL A 405 -27.78 -4.81 24.67
C VAL A 405 -29.00 -4.32 25.44
N SER A 406 -29.76 -3.38 24.88
CA SER A 406 -31.05 -2.99 25.48
C SER A 406 -31.92 -4.24 25.61
N PRO A 407 -32.59 -4.45 26.76
CA PRO A 407 -33.52 -5.56 26.90
C PRO A 407 -34.55 -5.47 25.77
N ARG A 408 -34.83 -6.61 25.12
CA ARG A 408 -36.00 -6.67 24.25
C ARG A 408 -37.20 -6.40 25.15
N HIS A 409 -37.93 -5.32 24.90
CA HIS A 409 -39.27 -5.17 25.46
C HIS A 409 -40.11 -6.29 24.86
N SER A 410 -40.46 -7.24 25.73
CA SER A 410 -41.32 -8.39 25.44
C SER A 410 -42.71 -7.96 25.01
#